data_AF-A0A813I696-F1
#
_entry.id   AF-A0A813I696-F1
#
_cell.length_a   1.000
_cell.length_b   1.000
_cell.length_c   1.000
_cell.angle_alpha   90.00
_cell.angle_beta   90.00
_cell.angle_gamma   90.00
#
_symmetry.space_group_name_H-M   'P 1'
#
loop_
_entity.id
_entity.type
_entity.pdbx_description
1 polymer ?
#
loop_
_entity_poly.entity_id
_entity_poly.type
_entity_poly.pdbx_seq_one_letter_code
_entity_poly.pdbx_strand_id
1 'polypeptide(L)'
;HGEDAVELVGVDAEAESLSCARANAHAGAPYGPGASGRLGQRPEFLLSSSRRLPFMDNSVDLIVADPPWGARHANHVYVKNNLYSWAKEWSRVLKPGGVALVVTICSGHFERQVMSRLAKEGRLELEDCTQFDNKGWH
;
A
#
# COMPACT_ATOMS: atom_id res chain seq x y z
N HIS A 1 6.14 29.35 -0.25
CA HIS A 1 5.42 28.08 -0.39
C HIS A 1 5.36 27.46 0.99
N GLY A 2 4.17 27.43 1.61
CA GLY A 2 3.99 26.70 2.87
C GLY A 2 4.22 25.23 2.57
N GLU A 3 4.94 24.52 3.44
CA GLU A 3 5.00 23.07 3.37
C GLU A 3 3.58 22.57 3.65
N ASP A 4 2.89 22.10 2.61
CA ASP A 4 1.60 21.46 2.78
C ASP A 4 1.79 20.25 3.70
N ALA A 5 0.99 20.20 4.76
CA ALA A 5 1.01 19.11 5.71
C ALA A 5 0.75 17.78 4.99
N VAL A 6 1.68 16.84 5.11
CA VAL A 6 1.50 15.48 4.58
C VAL A 6 0.60 14.69 5.52
N GLU A 7 -0.63 14.41 5.08
CA GLU A 7 -1.55 13.53 5.79
C GLU A 7 -1.15 12.06 5.55
N LEU A 8 -0.97 11.29 6.64
CA LEU A 8 -0.65 9.87 6.59
C LEU A 8 -1.83 9.06 7.14
N VAL A 9 -2.35 8.13 6.34
CA VAL A 9 -3.48 7.28 6.74
C VAL A 9 -3.11 5.80 6.57
N GLY A 10 -3.18 5.04 7.64
CA GLY A 10 -3.07 3.58 7.64
C GLY A 10 -4.44 2.92 7.55
N VAL A 11 -4.58 1.93 6.65
CA VAL A 11 -5.83 1.20 6.45
C VAL A 11 -5.57 -0.30 6.58
N ASP A 12 -6.36 -0.98 7.40
CA ASP A 12 -6.34 -2.44 7.52
C ASP A 12 -7.77 -2.96 7.75
N ALA A 13 -8.04 -4.17 7.27
CA ALA A 13 -9.34 -4.82 7.40
C ALA A 13 -9.51 -5.50 8.78
N GLU A 14 -8.42 -5.65 9.54
CA GLU A 14 -8.41 -6.30 10.85
C GLU A 14 -8.20 -5.27 11.97
N ALA A 15 -9.16 -5.20 12.89
CA ALA A 15 -9.11 -4.28 14.03
C ALA A 15 -7.90 -4.55 14.96
N GLU A 16 -7.49 -5.81 15.10
CA GLU A 16 -6.32 -6.19 15.89
C GLU A 16 -5.02 -5.62 15.29
N SER A 17 -4.83 -5.75 13.97
CA SER A 17 -3.70 -5.16 13.25
C SER A 17 -3.64 -3.64 13.45
N LEU A 18 -4.77 -2.95 13.37
CA LEU A 18 -4.83 -1.50 13.63
C LEU A 18 -4.52 -1.14 15.08
N SER A 19 -4.97 -1.94 16.04
CA SER A 19 -4.64 -1.74 17.45
C SER A 19 -3.13 -1.83 17.67
N CYS A 20 -2.47 -2.84 17.09
CA CYS A 20 -1.02 -2.98 17.12
C CYS A 20 -0.31 -1.82 16.41
N ALA A 21 -0.78 -1.41 15.23
CA ALA A 21 -0.19 -0.29 14.49
C ALA A 21 -0.28 1.04 15.26
N ARG A 22 -1.41 1.30 15.92
CA ARG A 22 -1.58 2.45 16.82
C ARG A 22 -0.61 2.39 17.99
N ALA A 23 -0.50 1.24 18.65
CA ALA A 23 0.44 1.05 19.76
C ALA A 23 1.89 1.31 19.31
N ASN A 24 2.29 0.82 18.14
CA ASN A 24 3.62 1.05 17.57
C ASN A 24 3.87 2.54 17.28
N ALA A 25 2.88 3.25 16.70
CA ALA A 25 2.96 4.68 16.46
C ALA A 25 3.04 5.50 17.77
N HIS A 26 2.38 5.04 18.85
CA HIS A 26 2.43 5.69 20.16
C HIS A 26 3.71 5.42 20.94
N ALA A 27 4.27 4.21 20.81
CA ALA A 27 5.51 3.82 21.48
C ALA A 27 6.75 4.57 20.98
N GLY A 28 6.58 5.44 19.95
CA GLY A 28 7.69 6.09 19.29
C GLY A 28 8.65 5.07 18.69
N ALA A 29 8.11 3.91 18.26
CA ALA A 29 8.90 2.82 17.72
C ALA A 29 9.90 3.42 16.72
N PRO A 30 11.21 3.21 16.93
CA PRO A 30 12.22 3.89 16.13
C PRO A 30 11.99 3.46 14.69
N TYR A 31 11.43 4.36 13.89
CA TYR A 31 11.34 4.21 12.45
C TYR A 31 12.78 4.28 11.93
N GLY A 32 13.58 3.24 12.17
CA GLY A 32 15.01 3.17 11.90
C GLY A 32 15.85 4.38 12.37
N PRO A 33 17.16 4.33 12.17
CA PRO A 33 17.97 5.53 12.11
C PRO A 33 17.61 6.28 10.81
N GLY A 34 16.58 7.14 10.85
CA GLY A 34 16.27 8.05 9.74
C GLY A 34 14.80 8.47 9.55
N ALA A 35 13.81 7.71 10.03
CA ALA A 35 12.40 8.02 9.81
C ALA A 35 11.67 8.61 11.04
N SER A 36 12.36 8.85 12.15
CA SER A 36 11.79 9.56 13.33
C SER A 36 11.74 11.09 13.20
N GLY A 37 12.17 11.69 12.08
CA GLY A 37 12.52 13.11 12.07
C GLY A 37 11.73 14.06 11.18
N ARG A 38 10.94 13.62 10.18
CA ARG A 38 10.45 14.54 9.14
C ARG A 38 8.95 14.72 8.98
N LEU A 39 8.12 13.72 9.34
CA LEU A 39 6.68 13.87 9.12
C LEU A 39 5.95 14.60 10.25
N GLY A 40 6.49 14.61 11.49
CA GLY A 40 5.92 15.34 12.64
C GLY A 40 4.47 14.97 13.02
N GLN A 41 3.80 14.16 12.21
CA GLN A 41 2.39 13.84 12.28
C GLN A 41 2.21 12.34 12.52
N ARG A 42 1.24 12.04 13.38
CA ARG A 42 0.83 10.66 13.64
C ARG A 42 -0.13 10.23 12.55
N PRO A 43 0.01 8.99 12.02
CA PRO A 43 -0.96 8.49 11.07
C PRO A 43 -2.36 8.37 11.69
N GLU A 44 -3.38 8.69 10.91
CA GLU A 44 -4.75 8.25 11.18
C GLU A 44 -4.89 6.77 10.79
N PHE A 45 -5.69 6.01 11.53
CA PHE A 45 -5.88 4.59 11.28
C PHE A 45 -7.35 4.23 11.10
N LEU A 46 -7.71 3.74 9.91
CA LEU A 46 -9.08 3.42 9.51
C LEU A 46 -9.29 1.91 9.34
N LEU A 47 -10.37 1.39 9.92
CA LEU A 47 -10.83 0.01 9.69
C LEU A 47 -11.56 -0.06 8.36
N SER A 48 -10.89 -0.58 7.32
CA SER A 48 -11.47 -0.72 5.99
C SER A 48 -10.73 -1.75 5.14
N SER A 49 -11.30 -2.10 3.99
CA SER A 49 -10.74 -3.09 3.07
C SER A 49 -10.09 -2.43 1.86
N SER A 50 -8.94 -2.92 1.41
CA SER A 50 -8.35 -2.52 0.12
C SER A 50 -9.22 -2.89 -1.10
N ARG A 51 -10.34 -3.60 -0.92
CA ARG A 51 -11.35 -3.80 -1.98
C ARG A 51 -12.28 -2.60 -2.14
N ARG A 52 -12.36 -1.74 -1.12
CA ARG A 52 -13.19 -0.53 -1.08
C ARG A 52 -12.67 0.42 -0.01
N LEU A 53 -11.67 1.21 -0.37
CA LEU A 53 -11.08 2.22 0.51
C LEU A 53 -12.09 3.32 0.82
N PRO A 54 -12.05 3.92 2.02
CA PRO A 54 -12.99 4.94 2.46
C PRO A 54 -12.65 6.34 1.91
N PHE A 55 -12.07 6.41 0.71
CA PHE A 55 -11.64 7.65 0.06
C PHE A 55 -12.44 7.92 -1.21
N MET A 56 -12.56 9.20 -1.56
CA MET A 56 -13.18 9.63 -2.81
C MET A 56 -12.29 9.28 -4.00
N ASP A 57 -12.88 9.28 -5.19
CA ASP A 57 -12.13 9.15 -6.43
C ASP A 57 -11.10 10.28 -6.54
N ASN A 58 -9.90 9.99 -7.06
CA ASN A 58 -8.86 10.99 -7.29
C ASN A 58 -8.52 11.87 -6.06
N SER A 59 -8.42 11.29 -4.87
CA SER A 59 -8.16 12.01 -3.62
C SER A 59 -6.83 11.69 -2.96
N VAL A 60 -6.14 10.63 -3.37
CA VAL A 60 -4.87 10.16 -2.80
C VAL A 60 -3.72 10.43 -3.77
N ASP A 61 -2.62 11.01 -3.26
CA ASP A 61 -1.42 11.28 -4.05
C ASP A 61 -0.50 10.04 -4.16
N LEU A 62 -0.37 9.29 -3.07
CA LEU A 62 0.52 8.14 -2.97
C LEU A 62 -0.14 6.99 -2.20
N ILE A 63 -0.06 5.79 -2.75
CA ILE A 63 -0.36 4.54 -2.05
C ILE A 63 0.93 3.78 -1.82
N VAL A 64 1.16 3.34 -0.59
CA VAL A 64 2.21 2.36 -0.25
C VAL A 64 1.50 1.11 0.24
N ALA A 65 1.64 0.01 -0.50
CA ALA A 65 0.95 -1.23 -0.21
C ALA A 65 1.95 -2.39 -0.09
N ASP A 66 1.83 -3.15 1.00
CA ASP A 66 2.44 -4.46 1.18
C ASP A 66 1.31 -5.50 1.33
N PRO A 67 0.71 -5.97 0.21
CA PRO A 67 -0.41 -6.90 0.27
C PRO A 67 0.00 -8.20 0.98
N PRO A 68 -0.95 -8.96 1.56
CA PRO A 68 -0.61 -10.18 2.29
C PRO A 68 0.18 -11.16 1.42
N TRP A 69 1.23 -11.77 1.96
CA TRP A 69 2.06 -12.74 1.22
C TRP A 69 1.48 -14.15 1.19
N GLY A 70 0.31 -14.36 1.79
CA GLY A 70 -0.34 -15.67 1.89
C GLY A 70 0.18 -16.54 3.03
N ALA A 71 1.14 -16.08 3.84
CA ALA A 71 1.69 -16.84 4.97
C ALA A 71 0.65 -17.10 6.09
N ARG A 72 -0.25 -16.14 6.36
CA ARG A 72 -1.29 -16.27 7.40
C ARG A 72 -2.41 -17.25 7.03
N HIS A 73 -2.56 -17.59 5.74
CA HIS A 73 -3.62 -18.47 5.24
C HIS A 73 -3.13 -19.61 4.34
N ALA A 74 -1.81 -19.83 4.25
CA ALA A 74 -1.14 -20.80 3.37
C ALA A 74 -1.60 -20.78 1.90
N ASN A 75 -2.14 -19.66 1.42
CA ASN A 75 -2.87 -19.63 0.16
C ASN A 75 -2.51 -18.43 -0.71
N HIS A 76 -1.47 -18.60 -1.54
CA HIS A 76 -1.10 -17.64 -2.58
C HIS A 76 -2.21 -17.40 -3.61
N VAL A 77 -3.18 -18.33 -3.76
CA VAL A 77 -4.33 -18.16 -4.65
C VAL A 77 -5.22 -17.02 -4.15
N TYR A 78 -5.40 -16.87 -2.84
CA TYR A 78 -6.15 -15.75 -2.28
C TYR A 78 -5.56 -14.41 -2.72
N VAL A 79 -4.24 -14.26 -2.59
CA VAL A 79 -3.53 -13.03 -2.95
C VAL A 79 -3.66 -12.77 -4.45
N LYS A 80 -3.35 -13.76 -5.29
CA LYS A 80 -3.44 -13.65 -6.76
C LYS A 80 -4.85 -13.30 -7.25
N ASN A 81 -5.88 -13.84 -6.62
CA ASN A 81 -7.29 -13.59 -6.98
C ASN A 81 -7.77 -12.18 -6.58
N ASN A 82 -7.10 -11.52 -5.63
CA ASN A 82 -7.54 -10.22 -5.13
C ASN A 82 -6.63 -9.06 -5.52
N LEU A 83 -5.39 -9.31 -5.95
CA LEU A 83 -4.48 -8.24 -6.38
C LEU A 83 -5.09 -7.31 -7.44
N TYR A 84 -5.84 -7.86 -8.42
CA TYR A 84 -6.51 -7.02 -9.41
C TYR A 84 -7.62 -6.15 -8.81
N SER A 85 -8.45 -6.70 -7.91
CA SER A 85 -9.53 -5.91 -7.30
C SER A 85 -8.98 -4.83 -6.37
N TRP A 86 -7.90 -5.11 -5.65
CA TRP A 86 -7.19 -4.12 -4.85
C TRP A 86 -6.55 -3.04 -5.72
N ALA A 87 -5.79 -3.41 -6.76
CA ALA A 87 -5.15 -2.44 -7.64
C ALA A 87 -6.14 -1.58 -8.43
N LYS A 88 -7.30 -2.13 -8.79
CA LYS A 88 -8.40 -1.35 -9.38
C LYS A 88 -8.96 -0.32 -8.41
N GLU A 89 -9.05 -0.67 -7.13
CA GLU A 89 -9.51 0.27 -6.10
C GLU A 89 -8.45 1.34 -5.80
N TRP A 90 -7.17 0.97 -5.81
CA TRP A 90 -6.06 1.91 -5.73
C TRP A 90 -6.11 2.92 -6.87
N SER A 91 -6.31 2.46 -8.11
CA SER A 91 -6.46 3.33 -9.27
C SER A 91 -7.67 4.27 -9.19
N ARG A 92 -8.71 3.92 -8.41
CA ARG A 92 -9.90 4.76 -8.26
C ARG A 92 -9.58 5.96 -7.38
N VAL A 93 -8.92 5.71 -6.26
CA VAL A 93 -8.65 6.75 -5.26
C VAL A 93 -7.41 7.59 -5.59
N LEU A 94 -6.47 7.07 -6.38
CA LEU A 94 -5.31 7.84 -6.83
C LEU A 94 -5.73 9.00 -7.73
N LYS A 95 -5.15 10.17 -7.49
CA LYS A 95 -5.23 11.32 -8.41
C LYS A 95 -4.58 10.98 -9.76
N PRO A 96 -4.93 11.69 -10.85
CA PRO A 96 -4.14 11.65 -12.07
C PRO A 96 -2.67 12.03 -11.78
N GLY A 97 -1.74 11.16 -12.17
CA GLY A 97 -0.31 11.29 -11.83
C GLY A 97 0.08 10.84 -10.42
N GLY A 98 -0.88 10.35 -9.62
CA GLY A 98 -0.61 9.72 -8.34
C GLY A 98 0.05 8.35 -8.51
N VAL A 99 0.77 7.92 -7.47
CA VAL A 99 1.65 6.74 -7.56
C VAL A 99 1.18 5.64 -6.60
N ALA A 100 1.27 4.38 -7.02
CA ALA A 100 1.18 3.22 -6.14
C ALA A 100 2.53 2.50 -6.08
N LEU A 101 3.14 2.48 -4.89
CA LEU A 101 4.29 1.63 -4.59
C LEU A 101 3.78 0.33 -3.97
N VAL A 102 4.03 -0.79 -4.65
CA VAL A 102 3.53 -2.11 -4.25
C VAL A 102 4.70 -3.05 -3.98
N VAL A 103 4.84 -3.48 -2.73
CA VAL A 103 5.80 -4.51 -2.34
C VAL A 103 5.11 -5.87 -2.43
N THR A 104 5.64 -6.80 -3.22
CA THR A 104 5.00 -8.10 -3.39
C THR A 104 6.01 -9.20 -3.74
N ILE A 105 5.79 -10.39 -3.18
CA ILE A 105 6.50 -11.62 -3.55
C ILE A 105 5.93 -12.27 -4.84
N CYS A 106 4.91 -11.66 -5.44
CA CYS A 106 4.23 -12.13 -6.64
C CYS A 106 4.40 -11.16 -7.82
N SER A 107 5.54 -10.47 -7.94
CA SER A 107 5.80 -9.43 -8.94
C SER A 107 5.45 -9.88 -10.36
N GLY A 108 5.91 -11.06 -10.79
CA GLY A 108 5.58 -11.59 -12.12
C GLY A 108 4.08 -11.83 -12.37
N HIS A 109 3.28 -12.16 -11.35
CA HIS A 109 1.81 -12.23 -11.49
C HIS A 109 1.22 -10.82 -11.56
N PHE A 110 1.70 -9.91 -10.71
CA PHE A 110 1.25 -8.53 -10.68
C PHE A 110 1.49 -7.83 -12.03
N GLU A 111 2.72 -7.89 -12.56
CA GLU A 111 3.08 -7.31 -13.86
C GLU A 111 2.23 -7.89 -15.01
N ARG A 112 2.21 -9.23 -15.14
CA ARG A 112 1.63 -9.87 -16.33
C ARG A 112 0.11 -9.94 -16.33
N GLN A 113 -0.52 -10.02 -15.15
CA GLN A 113 -1.97 -10.24 -15.05
C GLN A 113 -2.73 -9.03 -14.51
N VAL A 114 -2.13 -8.27 -13.60
CA VAL A 114 -2.78 -7.11 -12.99
C VAL A 114 -2.47 -5.85 -13.80
N MET A 115 -1.20 -5.51 -13.98
CA MET A 115 -0.80 -4.29 -14.68
C MET A 115 -1.15 -4.35 -16.18
N SER A 116 -0.94 -5.49 -16.84
CA SER A 116 -1.32 -5.63 -18.26
C SER A 116 -2.81 -5.36 -18.52
N ARG A 117 -3.67 -5.67 -17.55
CA ARG A 117 -5.10 -5.42 -17.63
C ARG A 117 -5.43 -3.96 -17.30
N LEU A 118 -4.87 -3.41 -16.23
CA LEU A 118 -5.11 -2.03 -15.84
C LEU A 118 -4.58 -1.01 -16.87
N ALA A 119 -3.46 -1.32 -17.53
CA ALA A 119 -2.93 -0.52 -18.63
C ALA A 119 -3.86 -0.51 -19.84
N LYS A 120 -4.42 -1.67 -20.23
CA LYS A 120 -5.44 -1.75 -21.30
C LYS A 120 -6.72 -0.98 -20.95
N GLU A 121 -7.05 -0.88 -19.67
CA GLU A 121 -8.18 -0.09 -19.17
C GLU A 121 -7.85 1.41 -19.03
N GLY A 122 -6.62 1.84 -19.32
CA GLY A 122 -6.17 3.23 -19.18
C GLY A 122 -6.14 3.72 -17.73
N ARG A 123 -5.96 2.81 -16.76
CA ARG A 123 -6.05 3.10 -15.33
C ARG A 123 -4.71 3.32 -14.65
N LEU A 124 -3.76 2.42 -14.89
CA LEU A 124 -2.41 2.48 -14.33
C LEU A 124 -1.42 1.97 -15.37
N GLU A 125 -0.22 2.54 -15.34
CA GLU A 125 0.94 2.02 -16.05
C GLU A 125 2.03 1.61 -15.07
N LEU A 126 2.88 0.67 -15.49
CA LEU A 126 4.03 0.25 -14.69
C LEU A 126 5.22 1.11 -15.07
N GLU A 127 5.69 1.95 -14.16
CA GLU A 127 6.87 2.80 -14.39
C GLU A 127 8.19 2.06 -14.11
N ASP A 128 8.29 1.38 -12.97
CA ASP A 128 9.49 0.64 -12.57
C ASP A 128 9.13 -0.65 -11.82
N CYS A 129 10.03 -1.63 -11.87
CA CYS A 129 9.98 -2.84 -11.07
C CYS A 129 11.40 -3.24 -10.64
N THR A 130 11.68 -3.05 -9.36
CA THR A 130 12.98 -3.38 -8.77
C THR A 130 12.83 -4.54 -7.80
N GLN A 131 13.63 -5.60 -8.00
CA GLN A 131 13.74 -6.71 -7.07
C GLN A 131 14.71 -6.34 -5.94
N PHE A 132 14.33 -6.63 -4.70
CA PHE A 132 15.17 -6.42 -3.53
C PHE A 132 15.07 -7.60 -2.55
N ASP A 133 16.09 -7.77 -1.69
CA ASP A 133 16.06 -8.76 -0.61
C ASP A 133 15.59 -8.12 0.70
N ASN A 134 14.41 -8.51 1.17
CA ASN A 134 13.83 -8.02 2.43
C ASN A 134 14.38 -8.73 3.68
N LYS A 135 15.21 -9.76 3.53
CA LYS A 135 15.79 -10.50 4.65
C LYS A 135 17.25 -10.15 4.95
N GLY A 136 17.88 -9.33 4.11
CA GLY A 136 19.26 -8.87 4.31
C GLY A 136 20.31 -9.99 4.26
N TRP A 137 20.08 -11.05 3.47
CA TRP A 137 21.08 -12.09 3.25
C TRP A 137 22.09 -11.59 2.22
N HIS A 138 23.19 -11.03 2.72
CA HIS A 138 24.42 -10.80 1.96
C HIS A 138 25.43 -11.91 2.25
#